data_AF-A0A1V2I1X2-F1
#
_entry.id   AF-A0A1V2I1X2-F1
#
_cell.length_a   1.000
_cell.length_b   1.000
_cell.length_c   1.000
_cell.angle_alpha   90.00
_cell.angle_beta   90.00
_cell.angle_gamma   90.00
#
_symmetry.space_group_name_H-M   'P 1'
#
loop_
_entity.id
_entity.type
_entity.pdbx_description
1 polymer ?
#
loop_
_entity_poly.entity_id
_entity_poly.type
_entity_poly.pdbx_seq_one_letter_code
_entity_poly.pdbx_strand_id
1 'polypeptide(L)'
;MLRTPGKVSRRTYGKDIDLSFQDGMIMFTLVSALQTASQGVSGDITLAALVSTIKGMKETELPGGGGMKFRCNGKAASPDQQAVCVAGGLSTTLDDKGQPAEYQVLSTTLIPD
;
A
#
# COMPACT_ATOMS: atom_id res chain seq x y z
N MET A 1 -0.99 20.89 4.79
CA MET A 1 0.39 20.38 4.94
C MET A 1 0.40 18.93 4.47
N LEU A 2 0.75 18.68 3.20
CA LEU A 2 0.90 17.32 2.67
C LEU A 2 2.13 16.67 3.34
N ARG A 3 1.92 15.57 4.06
CA ARG A 3 3.02 14.79 4.63
C ARG A 3 3.67 14.01 3.49
N THR A 4 4.90 14.35 3.13
CA THR A 4 5.69 13.56 2.17
C THR A 4 5.83 12.12 2.69
N PRO A 5 5.68 11.08 1.83
CA PRO A 5 5.74 9.68 2.25
C PRO A 5 6.99 9.36 3.08
N GLY A 6 8.13 9.98 2.75
CA GLY A 6 9.37 9.82 3.49
C GLY A 6 9.34 10.30 4.95
N LYS A 7 8.55 11.33 5.28
CA LYS A 7 8.40 11.81 6.67
C LYS A 7 7.47 10.93 7.50
N VAL A 8 6.50 10.27 6.86
CA VAL A 8 5.58 9.34 7.53
C VAL A 8 6.33 8.07 7.93
N SER A 9 7.14 7.51 7.02
CA SER A 9 7.82 6.24 7.29
C SER A 9 8.82 6.29 8.45
N ARG A 10 9.58 7.39 8.59
CA ARG A 10 10.54 7.56 9.71
C ARG A 10 9.90 7.72 11.09
N ARG A 11 8.66 8.21 11.16
CA ARG A 11 7.94 8.37 12.43
C ARG A 11 7.13 7.14 12.80
N THR A 12 6.61 6.43 11.80
CA THR A 12 5.68 5.32 12.03
C THR A 12 6.35 3.95 12.01
N TYR A 13 7.38 3.73 11.18
CA TYR A 13 7.90 2.38 10.91
C TYR A 13 9.34 2.13 11.36
N GLY A 14 10.14 3.15 11.62
CA GLY A 14 11.49 2.97 12.16
C GLY A 14 12.42 4.17 11.96
N LYS A 15 13.57 4.15 12.62
CA LYS A 15 14.63 5.17 12.45
C LYS A 15 15.62 4.68 11.39
N ASP A 16 16.31 5.62 10.74
CA ASP A 16 17.42 5.37 9.81
C ASP A 16 17.09 4.48 8.60
N ILE A 17 15.80 4.44 8.20
CA ILE A 17 15.38 3.80 6.95
C ILE A 17 15.87 4.65 5.77
N ASP A 18 16.57 4.02 4.84
CA ASP A 18 16.86 4.61 3.54
C ASP A 18 15.58 4.63 2.69
N LEU A 19 15.06 5.82 2.46
CA LEU A 19 13.83 6.05 1.70
C LEU A 19 14.11 6.45 0.26
N SER A 20 15.38 6.59 -0.11
CA SER A 20 15.80 6.89 -1.48
C SER A 20 15.82 5.63 -2.35
N PHE A 21 15.94 4.45 -1.74
CA PHE A 21 15.92 3.19 -2.44
C PHE A 21 14.48 2.70 -2.67
N GLN A 22 13.98 2.93 -3.90
CA GLN A 22 12.61 2.63 -4.29
C GLN A 22 12.21 1.17 -4.06
N ASP A 23 13.06 0.21 -4.44
CA ASP A 23 12.72 -1.21 -4.35
C ASP A 23 12.54 -1.66 -2.90
N GLY A 24 13.33 -1.09 -1.97
CA GLY A 24 13.17 -1.31 -0.54
C GLY A 24 11.82 -0.81 -0.03
N MET A 25 11.40 0.37 -0.50
CA MET A 25 10.09 0.93 -0.17
C MET A 25 8.92 0.13 -0.75
N ILE A 26 9.07 -0.40 -1.97
CA ILE A 26 8.07 -1.28 -2.59
C ILE A 26 7.92 -2.56 -1.77
N MET A 27 9.02 -3.23 -1.44
CA MET A 27 8.98 -4.46 -0.65
C MET A 27 8.40 -4.24 0.74
N PHE A 28 8.79 -3.15 1.41
CA PHE A 28 8.20 -2.76 2.69
C PHE A 28 6.68 -2.60 2.58
N THR A 29 6.21 -1.88 1.55
CA THR A 29 4.78 -1.63 1.32
C THR A 29 4.02 -2.94 1.07
N LEU A 30 4.54 -3.82 0.22
CA LEU A 30 3.90 -5.09 -0.13
C LEU A 30 3.75 -6.02 1.08
N VAL A 31 4.82 -6.21 1.86
CA VAL A 31 4.80 -7.09 3.03
C VAL A 31 3.91 -6.52 4.13
N SER A 32 3.99 -5.21 4.37
CA SER A 32 3.17 -4.54 5.39
C SER A 32 1.68 -4.53 5.02
N ALA A 33 1.36 -4.37 3.73
CA ALA A 33 -0.01 -4.48 3.22
C ALA A 33 -0.56 -5.91 3.37
N LEU A 34 0.24 -6.93 3.06
CA LEU A 34 -0.15 -8.33 3.26
C LEU A 34 -0.38 -8.64 4.74
N GLN A 35 0.51 -8.19 5.63
CA GLN A 35 0.33 -8.30 7.07
C GLN A 35 -0.99 -7.64 7.50
N THR A 36 -1.24 -6.40 7.04
CA THR A 36 -2.44 -5.64 7.39
C THR A 36 -3.72 -6.33 6.89
N ALA A 37 -3.73 -6.81 5.65
CA ALA A 37 -4.87 -7.50 5.05
C ALA A 37 -5.16 -8.86 5.68
N SER A 38 -4.19 -9.47 6.36
CA SER A 38 -4.32 -10.78 7.01
C SER A 38 -4.61 -10.71 8.52
N GLN A 39 -4.66 -9.53 9.15
CA GLN A 39 -4.84 -9.39 10.61
C GLN A 39 -6.07 -10.10 11.20
N GLY A 40 -7.11 -10.34 10.40
CA GLY A 40 -8.34 -11.03 10.83
C GLY A 40 -8.29 -12.56 10.72
N VAL A 41 -7.20 -13.14 10.22
CA VAL A 41 -7.08 -14.59 10.07
C VAL A 41 -6.87 -15.23 11.43
N SER A 42 -7.66 -16.25 11.77
CA SER A 42 -7.57 -16.97 13.03
C SER A 42 -8.03 -18.43 12.85
N GLY A 43 -7.66 -19.30 13.80
CA GLY A 43 -7.87 -20.74 13.65
C GLY A 43 -6.91 -21.35 12.62
N ASP A 44 -7.42 -22.24 11.77
CA ASP A 44 -6.60 -22.92 10.76
C ASP A 44 -6.14 -21.96 9.65
N ILE A 45 -4.82 -21.83 9.50
CA ILE A 45 -4.19 -20.97 8.49
C ILE A 45 -4.14 -21.73 7.16
N THR A 46 -5.26 -21.70 6.43
CA THR A 46 -5.37 -22.24 5.06
C THR A 46 -5.36 -21.12 4.02
N LEU A 47 -5.06 -21.47 2.77
CA LEU A 47 -5.17 -20.52 1.66
C LEU A 47 -6.59 -19.95 1.52
N ALA A 48 -7.61 -20.80 1.69
CA ALA A 48 -9.01 -20.38 1.61
C ALA A 48 -9.36 -19.36 2.71
N ALA A 49 -8.92 -19.60 3.95
CA ALA A 49 -9.11 -18.66 5.05
C ALA A 49 -8.40 -17.33 4.77
N LEU A 50 -7.14 -17.37 4.33
CA LEU A 50 -6.37 -16.15 4.01
C LEU A 50 -7.03 -15.33 2.88
N VAL A 51 -7.42 -15.98 1.78
CA VAL A 51 -8.09 -15.31 0.66
C VAL A 51 -9.43 -14.71 1.09
N SER A 52 -10.21 -15.43 1.90
CA SER A 52 -11.47 -14.92 2.45
C SER A 52 -11.25 -13.69 3.33
N THR A 53 -10.28 -13.74 4.24
CA THR A 53 -9.91 -12.61 5.11
C THR A 53 -9.47 -11.39 4.32
N ILE A 54 -8.57 -11.57 3.34
CA ILE A 54 -8.06 -10.47 2.51
C ILE A 54 -9.19 -9.85 1.67
N LYS A 55 -10.08 -10.67 1.08
CA LYS A 55 -11.22 -10.16 0.30
C LYS A 55 -12.28 -9.48 1.17
N GLY A 56 -12.44 -9.92 2.41
CA GLY A 56 -13.36 -9.35 3.39
C GLY A 56 -12.80 -8.17 4.18
N MET A 57 -11.55 -7.75 3.90
CA MET A 57 -10.95 -6.63 4.62
C MET A 57 -11.75 -5.34 4.42
N LYS A 58 -11.87 -4.54 5.48
CA LYS A 58 -12.34 -3.16 5.34
C LYS A 58 -11.27 -2.34 4.66
N GLU A 59 -11.69 -1.22 4.07
CA GLU A 59 -10.73 -0.24 3.60
C GLU A 59 -9.87 0.27 4.75
N THR A 60 -8.55 0.29 4.56
CA THR A 60 -7.57 0.69 5.58
C THR A 60 -6.40 1.43 4.94
N GLU A 61 -5.59 2.11 5.74
CA GLU A 61 -4.41 2.85 5.26
C GLU A 61 -3.38 1.89 4.66
N LEU A 62 -2.82 2.24 3.50
CA LEU A 62 -1.71 1.50 2.88
C LEU A 62 -0.39 1.92 3.54
N PRO A 63 0.32 1.01 4.24
CA PRO A 63 1.60 1.35 4.84
C PRO A 63 2.61 1.79 3.79
N GLY A 64 3.26 2.94 4.00
CA GLY A 64 4.18 3.55 3.01
C GLY A 64 3.48 4.27 1.85
N GLY A 65 2.15 4.20 1.75
CA GLY A 65 1.36 4.77 0.65
C GLY A 65 1.06 6.26 0.74
N GLY A 66 1.71 7.02 1.64
CA GLY A 66 1.51 8.47 1.72
C GLY A 66 0.08 8.91 2.08
N GLY A 67 -0.68 8.09 2.81
CA GLY A 67 -2.09 8.33 3.16
C GLY A 67 -3.10 7.74 2.17
N MET A 68 -2.65 7.04 1.13
CA MET A 68 -3.53 6.19 0.32
C MET A 68 -4.16 5.10 1.17
N LYS A 69 -5.32 4.64 0.72
CA LYS A 69 -6.03 3.50 1.30
C LYS A 69 -6.07 2.34 0.33
N PHE A 70 -6.29 1.15 0.86
CA PHE A 70 -6.40 -0.07 0.07
C PHE A 70 -7.50 -1.00 0.60
N ARG A 71 -8.01 -1.83 -0.31
CA ARG A 71 -8.99 -2.89 -0.09
C ARG A 71 -8.92 -3.92 -1.21
N CYS A 72 -8.91 -5.20 -0.87
CA CYS A 72 -8.74 -6.29 -1.85
C CYS A 72 -10.05 -7.02 -2.21
N ASN A 73 -11.15 -6.30 -2.49
CA ASN A 73 -12.45 -6.90 -2.82
C ASN A 73 -12.72 -7.06 -4.34
N GLY A 74 -11.71 -6.83 -5.18
CA GLY A 74 -11.82 -6.94 -6.64
C GLY A 74 -12.51 -5.76 -7.33
N LYS A 75 -12.73 -4.64 -6.62
CA LYS A 75 -13.44 -3.45 -7.14
C LYS A 75 -12.56 -2.20 -7.26
N ALA A 76 -11.24 -2.32 -7.04
CA ALA A 76 -10.34 -1.18 -7.07
C ALA A 76 -10.00 -0.67 -8.48
N ALA A 77 -10.09 -1.55 -9.48
CA ALA A 77 -9.73 -1.29 -10.86
C ALA A 77 -10.76 -1.92 -11.81
N SER A 78 -10.44 -1.99 -13.11
CA SER A 78 -11.29 -2.61 -14.11
C SER A 78 -11.56 -4.10 -13.83
N PRO A 79 -12.64 -4.69 -14.37
CA PRO A 79 -13.03 -6.07 -14.07
C PRO A 79 -12.00 -7.16 -14.41
N ASP A 80 -11.05 -6.86 -15.29
CA ASP A 80 -9.91 -7.70 -15.65
C ASP A 80 -8.72 -7.61 -14.66
N GLN A 81 -8.78 -6.69 -13.70
CA GLN A 81 -7.71 -6.39 -12.74
C GLN A 81 -8.14 -6.62 -11.28
N GLN A 82 -8.86 -7.72 -11.02
CA GLN A 82 -9.43 -8.02 -9.69
C GLN A 82 -8.40 -8.20 -8.57
N ALA A 83 -7.12 -8.41 -8.92
CA ALA A 83 -6.03 -8.50 -7.96
C ALA A 83 -5.54 -7.12 -7.47
N VAL A 84 -5.91 -6.02 -8.13
CA VAL A 84 -5.55 -4.67 -7.71
C VAL A 84 -6.34 -4.31 -6.45
N CYS A 85 -5.63 -3.84 -5.42
CA CYS A 85 -6.24 -3.46 -4.13
C CYS A 85 -6.22 -1.95 -3.86
N VAL A 86 -5.72 -1.12 -4.78
CA VAL A 86 -5.55 0.33 -4.61
C VAL A 86 -6.15 1.05 -5.80
N ALA A 87 -7.01 2.05 -5.55
CA ALA A 87 -7.60 2.90 -6.59
C ALA A 87 -6.79 4.19 -6.78
N GLY A 88 -5.52 4.04 -7.18
CA GLY A 88 -4.57 5.15 -7.28
C GLY A 88 -3.12 4.70 -7.40
N GLY A 89 -2.20 5.62 -7.13
CA GLY A 89 -0.76 5.35 -7.16
C GLY A 89 0.06 6.52 -6.63
N LEU A 90 1.37 6.29 -6.52
CA LEU A 90 2.35 7.34 -6.27
C LEU A 90 3.06 7.66 -7.57
N SER A 91 3.24 8.95 -7.85
CA SER A 91 4.02 9.44 -8.99
C SER A 91 5.16 10.31 -8.50
N THR A 92 6.29 10.29 -9.18
CA THR A 92 7.46 11.12 -8.89
C THR A 92 8.13 11.47 -10.21
N THR A 93 8.86 12.58 -10.22
CA THR A 93 9.88 12.83 -11.24
C THR A 93 11.14 12.07 -10.86
N LEU A 94 11.87 11.60 -11.87
CA LEU A 94 13.21 11.06 -11.71
C LEU A 94 14.23 12.20 -11.83
N ASP A 95 15.30 12.14 -11.05
CA ASP A 95 16.45 13.04 -11.19
C ASP A 95 17.34 12.67 -12.38
N ASP A 96 18.46 13.36 -12.54
CA ASP A 96 19.46 13.14 -13.59
C ASP A 96 20.14 11.75 -13.52
N LYS A 97 19.99 11.04 -12.41
CA LYS A 97 20.48 9.67 -12.17
C LYS A 97 19.36 8.63 -12.27
N GLY A 98 18.15 9.03 -12.64
CA GLY A 98 17.00 8.15 -12.71
C GLY A 98 16.43 7.77 -11.34
N GLN A 99 16.77 8.48 -10.27
CA GLN A 99 16.29 8.20 -8.92
C GLN A 99 15.03 9.03 -8.60
N PRO A 100 14.08 8.47 -7.84
CA PRO A 100 12.90 9.20 -7.41
C PRO A 100 13.25 10.32 -6.42
N ALA A 101 12.73 11.53 -6.67
CA ALA A 101 12.96 12.68 -5.80
C ALA A 101 11.85 12.85 -4.73
N GLU A 102 10.61 13.10 -5.17
CA GLU A 102 9.47 13.34 -4.30
C GLU A 102 8.19 12.75 -4.87
N TYR A 103 7.52 11.91 -4.06
CA TYR A 103 6.28 11.26 -4.45
C TYR A 103 5.04 12.14 -4.19
N GLN A 104 4.16 12.17 -5.17
CA GLN A 104 2.82 12.74 -5.15
C GLN A 104 1.78 11.62 -5.18
N VAL A 105 0.72 11.77 -4.38
CA VAL A 105 -0.41 10.85 -4.37
C VAL A 105 -1.34 11.20 -5.53
N LEU A 106 -1.57 10.25 -6.44
CA LEU A 106 -2.43 10.45 -7.61
C LEU A 106 -3.93 10.35 -7.30
N SER A 107 -4.30 9.54 -6.30
CA SER A 107 -5.69 9.36 -5.90
C SER A 107 -5.77 8.81 -4.47
N THR A 108 -6.78 9.28 -3.74
CA THR A 108 -7.23 8.72 -2.45
C THR A 108 -8.69 8.28 -2.51
N THR A 109 -9.17 7.98 -3.72
CA THR A 109 -10.55 7.55 -3.95
C THR A 109 -10.85 6.27 -3.19
N LEU A 110 -12.03 6.22 -2.57
CA LEU A 110 -12.45 5.07 -1.79
C LEU A 110 -12.84 3.92 -2.72
N ILE A 111 -12.48 2.70 -2.33
CA ILE A 111 -12.91 1.50 -3.04
C ILE A 111 -14.29 1.11 -2.50
N PRO A 112 -15.33 1.00 -3.35
CA PRO A 112 -16.68 0.68 -2.90
C PRO A 112 -16.73 -0.71 -2.24
N ASP A 113 -17.70 -0.92 -1.35
CA ASP A 113 -18.03 -2.24 -0.78
C ASP A 113 -18.44 -3.24 -1.86
#